data_AF-A0A975DID0-F1
#
_entry.id   AF-A0A975DID0-F1
#
_cell.length_a   1.000
_cell.length_b   1.000
_cell.length_c   1.000
_cell.angle_alpha   90.00
_cell.angle_beta   90.00
_cell.angle_gamma   90.00
#
_symmetry.space_group_name_H-M   'P 1'
#
loop_
_entity.id
_entity.type
_entity.pdbx_description
1 polymer ?
#
loop_
_entity_poly.entity_id
_entity_poly.type
_entity_poly.pdbx_seq_one_letter_code
_entity_poly.pdbx_strand_id
1 'polypeptide(L)' 'MTSVFLFEYQKVHHIFGEGNFVLTQSEGRWNNKPQAFYDLFRIENNKIVEHWDVIQEIPAQMAHSNGMF' A
#
# COMPACT_ATOMS: atom_id res chain seq x y z
N MET A 1 18.68 -20.82 -3.29
CA MET A 1 17.54 -20.23 -4.00
C MET A 1 16.81 -19.30 -3.04
N THR A 2 17.14 -18.02 -3.06
CA THR A 2 16.36 -17.02 -2.32
C THR A 2 15.00 -16.89 -3.01
N SER A 3 13.93 -17.25 -2.31
CA SER A 3 12.57 -16.89 -2.71
C SER A 3 12.52 -15.36 -2.75
N VAL A 4 12.60 -14.78 -3.95
CA VAL A 4 12.30 -13.37 -4.12
C VAL A 4 10.80 -13.27 -3.92
N PHE A 5 10.37 -12.78 -2.77
CA PHE A 5 8.96 -12.47 -2.57
C PHE A 5 8.56 -11.51 -3.68
N LEU A 6 7.61 -11.95 -4.51
CA LEU A 6 7.12 -11.17 -5.63
C LEU A 6 6.59 -9.83 -5.12
N PHE A 7 5.94 -9.86 -3.96
CA PHE A 7 5.23 -8.75 -3.34
C PHE A 7 5.45 -8.79 -1.82
N GLU A 8 5.77 -7.65 -1.22
CA GLU A 8 6.06 -7.51 0.21
C GLU A 8 5.62 -6.13 0.71
N TYR A 9 4.85 -6.06 1.79
CA TYR A 9 4.66 -4.82 2.56
C TYR A 9 5.79 -4.66 3.58
N GLN A 10 6.33 -3.45 3.70
CA GLN A 10 7.45 -3.14 4.60
C GLN A 10 7.04 -2.23 5.76
N LYS A 11 6.23 -1.19 5.50
CA LYS A 11 5.76 -0.26 6.54
C LYS A 11 4.40 0.32 6.19
N VAL A 12 3.50 0.38 7.18
CA VAL A 12 2.26 1.16 7.09
C VAL A 12 2.54 2.56 7.65
N HIS A 13 2.29 3.60 6.86
CA HIS A 13 2.49 4.99 7.26
C HIS A 13 1.22 5.58 7.88
N HIS A 14 0.05 5.30 7.27
CA HIS A 14 -1.22 5.80 7.76
C HIS A 14 -2.33 4.76 7.64
N ILE A 15 -3.31 4.85 8.55
CA ILE A 15 -4.55 4.08 8.53
C ILE A 15 -5.69 5.07 8.77
N PHE A 16 -6.66 5.10 7.86
CA PHE A 16 -7.85 5.95 7.94
C PHE A 16 -9.09 5.07 7.93
N GLY A 17 -10.02 5.33 8.85
CA GLY A 17 -11.31 4.64 8.90
C GLY A 17 -12.46 5.64 8.78
N GLU A 18 -13.41 5.36 7.89
CA GLU A 18 -14.63 6.15 7.73
C GLU A 18 -15.81 5.22 7.42
N GLY A 19 -16.84 5.25 8.27
CA GLY A 19 -17.97 4.34 8.17
C GLY A 19 -17.52 2.88 8.21
N ASN A 20 -17.78 2.14 7.14
CA ASN A 20 -17.36 0.75 6.96
C ASN A 20 -16.17 0.60 6.00
N PHE A 21 -15.42 1.67 5.73
CA PHE A 21 -14.22 1.64 4.91
C PHE A 21 -12.96 1.86 5.74
N VAL A 22 -11.88 1.19 5.35
CA VAL A 22 -10.53 1.38 5.90
C VAL A 22 -9.56 1.56 4.75
N LEU A 23 -8.83 2.68 4.74
CA LEU A 23 -7.73 2.94 3.81
C LEU A 23 -6.40 2.80 4.54
N THR A 24 -5.46 2.04 3.98
CA THR A 24 -4.08 2.00 4.45
C THR A 24 -3.14 2.57 3.41
N GLN A 25 -2.26 3.47 3.82
CA GLN A 25 -1.13 3.93 3.01
C GLN A 25 0.14 3.23 3.50
N SER A 26 0.81 2.49 2.64
CA SER A 26 1.98 1.68 3.00
C SER A 26 3.06 1.70 1.92
N GLU A 27 4.28 1.32 2.31
CA GLU A 27 5.40 1.11 1.39
C GLU A 27 5.80 -0.36 1.36
N GLY A 28 6.38 -0.78 0.24
CA GLY A 28 7.02 -2.08 0.15
C GLY A 28 7.64 -2.34 -1.21
N ARG A 29 7.65 -3.61 -1.63
CA ARG A 29 8.30 -4.05 -2.87
C ARG A 29 7.36 -4.89 -3.73
N TRP A 30 7.37 -4.63 -5.03
CA TRP A 30 6.80 -5.50 -6.05
C TRP A 30 7.79 -5.68 -7.19
N ASN A 31 8.10 -6.92 -7.57
CA ASN A 31 9.13 -7.24 -8.56
C ASN A 31 10.49 -6.59 -8.23
N ASN A 32 10.86 -6.58 -6.95
CA ASN A 32 12.06 -5.94 -6.40
C ASN A 32 12.15 -4.41 -6.60
N LYS A 33 11.05 -3.76 -6.99
CA LYS A 33 10.96 -2.31 -7.11
C LYS A 33 10.21 -1.71 -5.91
N PRO A 34 10.64 -0.55 -5.38
CA PRO A 34 9.92 0.10 -4.29
C PRO A 34 8.55 0.58 -4.78
N GLN A 35 7.52 0.36 -3.97
CA GLN A 35 6.14 0.72 -4.27
C GLN A 35 5.53 1.47 -3.10
N ALA A 36 4.66 2.42 -3.40
CA ALA A 36 3.63 2.91 -2.50
C ALA A 36 2.33 2.16 -2.82
N PHE A 37 1.65 1.70 -1.77
CA PHE A 37 0.38 1.01 -1.84
C PHE A 37 -0.68 1.81 -1.09
N TYR A 38 -1.83 1.97 -1.72
CA TYR A 38 -3.04 2.44 -1.08
C TYR A 38 -4.08 1.35 -1.19
N ASP A 39 -4.36 0.68 -0.08
CA ASP A 39 -5.36 -0.40 -0.03
C ASP A 39 -6.62 0.11 0.66
N LEU A 40 -7.73 0.09 -0.07
CA LEU A 40 -9.05 0.42 0.45
C LEU A 40 -9.83 -0.88 0.66
N PHE A 41 -10.34 -1.05 1.87
CA PHE A 41 -11.16 -2.18 2.26
C PHE A 41 -12.57 -1.73 2.60
N ARG A 42 -13.59 -2.47 2.15
CA ARG A 42 -14.93 -2.38 2.73
C ARG A 42 -15.15 -3.52 3.71
N ILE A 43 -15.66 -3.20 4.89
CA ILE A 43 -15.94 -4.14 5.97
C ILE A 43 -17.44 -4.39 6.06
N GLU A 44 -17.82 -5.65 6.25
CA GLU A 44 -19.19 -6.06 6.54
C GLU A 44 -19.17 -7.31 7.41
N ASN A 45 -19.99 -7.36 8.46
CA ASN A 45 -20.05 -8.50 9.40
C ASN A 45 -18.67 -8.93 9.94
N ASN A 46 -17.83 -7.95 10.30
CA ASN A 46 -16.46 -8.13 10.79
C ASN A 46 -15.51 -8.82 9.79
N LYS A 47 -15.80 -8.75 8.49
CA LYS A 47 -14.95 -9.29 7.43
C LYS A 47 -14.66 -8.23 6.37
N ILE A 48 -13.49 -8.32 5.74
CA ILE A 48 -13.21 -7.61 4.49
C ILE A 48 -14.04 -8.29 3.40
N VAL A 49 -14.92 -7.53 2.75
CA VAL A 49 -15.81 -8.04 1.68
C VAL A 49 -15.48 -7.46 0.31
N GLU A 50 -14.82 -6.31 0.26
CA GLU A 50 -14.27 -5.72 -0.97
C GLU A 50 -12.88 -5.15 -0.68
N HIS A 51 -12.01 -5.19 -1.69
CA HIS A 51 -10.66 -4.66 -1.67
C HIS A 51 -10.38 -3.99 -3.02
N TRP A 52 -9.80 -2.80 -2.97
CA TRP A 52 -9.27 -2.07 -4.12
C TRP A 52 -7.89 -1.54 -3.77
N ASP A 53 -7.03 -1.44 -4.78
CA ASP A 53 -5.70 -0.92 -4.61
C ASP A 53 -5.33 0.17 -5.62
N VAL A 54 -4.37 0.99 -5.22
CA VAL A 54 -3.48 1.71 -6.11
C VAL A 54 -2.06 1.26 -5.79
N ILE A 55 -1.33 0.88 -6.83
CA ILE A 55 0.07 0.48 -6.74
C ILE A 55 0.89 1.43 -7.60
N GLN A 56 1.83 2.14 -6.96
CA GLN A 56 2.67 3.12 -7.63
C GLN A 56 4.15 2.86 -7.34
N GLU A 57 4.94 2.70 -8.39
CA GLU A 57 6.40 2.61 -8.26
C GLU A 57 6.95 3.94 -7.76
N ILE A 58 7.72 3.90 -6.67
CA ILE A 58 8.34 5.11 -6.11
C ILE A 58 9.51 5.48 -7.04
N PRO A 59 9.47 6.66 -7.70
CA PRO A 59 10.52 7.04 -8.63
C PRO A 59 11.82 7.32 -7.88
N ALA A 60 12.95 7.03 -8.52
CA ALA A 60 14.28 7.31 -7.95
C ALA A 60 14.51 8.81 -7.68
N GLN A 61 13.82 9.68 -8.43
CA GLN A 61 13.84 11.13 -8.26
C GLN A 61 12.41 11.69 -8.28
N MET A 62 12.03 12.39 -7.21
CA MET A 62 10.76 13.11 -7.12
C MET A 62 10.89 14.50 -7.76
N ALA A 63 9.81 15.00 -8.36
CA ALA A 63 9.76 16.36 -8.90
C ALA A 63 9.65 17.45 -7.81
N HIS A 64 9.59 17.06 -6.54
CA HIS A 64 9.45 17.92 -5.37
C HIS A 64 10.18 17.32 -4.15
N SER A 65 10.35 18.12 -3.09
CA SER A 65 11.08 17.74 -1.87
C SER A 65 10.22 17.17 -0.74
N ASN A 66 8.91 17.00 -0.94
CA ASN A 66 7.97 16.59 0.13
C ASN A 66 8.08 15.11 0.57
N GLY A 67 8.84 14.27 -0.16
CA GLY A 67 8.80 12.81 0.04
C GLY A 67 7.58 12.16 -0.64
N MET A 68 7.43 10.84 -0.46
CA MET A 68 6.33 10.05 -1.04
C MET A 68 5.12 9.91 -0.09
N PHE A 69 5.37 9.89 1.23
CA PHE A 69 4.38 9.58 2.28
C PHE A 69 4.21 10.75 3.24
#